data_AF-A0A149TLN5-F1
#
_entry.id   AF-A0A149TLN5-F1
#
_cell.length_a   1.000
_cell.length_b   1.000
_cell.length_c   1.000
_cell.angle_alpha   90.00
_cell.angle_beta   90.00
_cell.angle_gamma   90.00
#
_symmetry.space_group_name_H-M   'P 1'
#
loop_
_entity.id
_entity.type
_entity.pdbx_description
1 polymer ?
#
loop_
_entity_poly.entity_id
_entity_poly.type
_entity_poly.pdbx_seq_one_letter_code
_entity_poly.pdbx_strand_id
1 'polypeptide(L)' 'MRWDMAKKTYRLGSSAAAYTPGIIAWAKNGYAFEEDRAGMRRVLVKAYGIPEDAAHKLLSGEVEHRIEDDVVVFEVEEGE' A
#
# COMPACT_ATOMS: atom_id res chain seq x y z
N MET A 1 16.61 -20.60 -14.48
CA MET A 1 15.14 -20.60 -14.65
C MET A 1 14.66 -19.24 -14.16
N ARG A 2 14.23 -18.34 -15.05
CA ARG A 2 13.54 -17.13 -14.64
C ARG A 2 12.08 -17.54 -14.45
N TRP A 3 11.64 -17.60 -13.20
CA TRP A 3 10.21 -17.64 -12.94
C TRP A 3 9.67 -16.23 -13.18
N ASP A 4 8.73 -16.08 -14.11
CA ASP A 4 7.87 -14.90 -14.16
C ASP A 4 7.08 -14.87 -12.85
N MET A 5 7.54 -14.07 -11.88
CA MET A 5 6.76 -13.83 -10.65
C MET A 5 5.44 -13.20 -11.07
N ALA A 6 4.32 -13.80 -10.64
CA ALA A 6 3.01 -13.24 -10.93
C ALA A 6 2.92 -11.85 -10.29
N LYS A 7 2.58 -10.83 -11.07
CA LYS A 7 2.38 -9.47 -10.54
C LYS A 7 0.92 -9.26 -10.19
N LYS A 8 0.67 -8.73 -9.00
CA LYS A 8 -0.67 -8.34 -8.55
C LYS A 8 -0.78 -6.84 -8.43
N THR A 9 -1.76 -6.28 -9.12
CA THR A 9 -2.09 -4.85 -9.04
C THR A 9 -3.11 -4.62 -7.94
N TYR A 10 -2.81 -3.70 -7.03
CA TYR A 10 -3.73 -3.20 -6.02
C TYR A 10 -4.24 -1.81 -6.42
N ARG A 11 -5.54 -1.59 -6.20
CA ARG A 11 -6.23 -0.32 -6.47
C ARG A 11 -6.96 0.11 -5.20
N LEU A 12 -6.45 1.15 -4.55
CA LEU A 12 -7.00 1.66 -3.30
C LEU A 12 -7.84 2.90 -3.60
N GLY A 13 -9.15 2.73 -3.65
CA GLY A 13 -10.09 3.80 -3.99
C GLY A 13 -10.48 4.66 -2.79
N SER A 14 -10.67 5.94 -3.05
CA SER A 14 -11.28 6.87 -2.10
C SER A 14 -12.74 6.53 -1.83
N SER A 15 -13.29 7.02 -0.72
CA SER A 15 -14.71 6.97 -0.39
C SER A 15 -15.22 8.37 -0.05
N ALA A 16 -16.54 8.53 0.11
CA ALA A 16 -17.14 9.80 0.50
C ALA A 16 -16.59 10.36 1.83
N ALA A 17 -16.10 9.49 2.72
CA ALA A 17 -15.59 9.87 4.05
C ALA A 17 -14.05 9.94 4.13
N ALA A 18 -13.34 9.46 3.11
CA ALA A 18 -11.90 9.23 3.19
C ALA A 18 -11.21 9.42 1.83
N TYR A 19 -10.27 10.35 1.77
CA TYR A 19 -9.42 10.59 0.61
C TYR A 19 -8.16 9.72 0.68
N THR A 20 -8.11 8.67 -0.13
CA THR A 20 -7.08 7.63 -0.07
C THR A 20 -5.67 8.14 -0.33
N PRO A 21 -5.39 9.00 -1.34
CA PRO A 21 -4.05 9.53 -1.53
C PRO A 21 -3.50 10.26 -0.29
N GLY A 22 -4.35 11.03 0.41
CA GLY A 22 -3.97 11.70 1.66
C GLY A 22 -3.67 10.71 2.79
N ILE A 23 -4.48 9.66 2.92
CA ILE A 23 -4.27 8.60 3.91
C ILE A 23 -2.95 7.85 3.66
N ILE A 24 -2.65 7.51 2.39
CA ILE A 24 -1.39 6.83 2.05
C ILE A 24 -0.20 7.75 2.32
N ALA A 25 -0.27 9.04 1.97
CA ALA A 25 0.80 9.98 2.28
C ALA A 25 1.05 10.10 3.79
N TRP A 26 0.01 10.22 4.61
CA TRP A 26 0.11 10.24 6.07
C TRP A 26 0.71 8.93 6.60
N ALA A 27 0.23 7.78 6.13
CA ALA A 27 0.71 6.48 6.58
C ALA A 27 2.19 6.25 6.20
N LYS A 28 2.63 6.70 5.01
CA LYS A 28 4.04 6.64 4.60
C LYS A 28 4.93 7.49 5.52
N ASN A 29 4.48 8.68 5.89
CA ASN A 29 5.21 9.53 6.83
C ASN A 29 5.31 8.89 8.22
N GLY A 30 4.22 8.28 8.72
CA GLY A 30 4.24 7.52 9.97
C GLY A 30 5.15 6.29 9.90
N TYR A 31 5.22 5.63 8.74
CA TYR A 31 6.03 4.42 8.54
C TYR A 31 7.55 4.67 8.64
N ALA A 32 7.98 5.93 8.52
CA ALA A 32 9.37 6.33 8.75
C ALA A 32 9.81 6.08 10.20
N PHE A 33 8.88 6.03 11.16
CA PHE A 33 9.13 5.78 12.58
C PHE A 33 8.88 4.30 12.91
N GLU A 34 9.90 3.60 13.41
CA GLU A 34 9.85 2.15 13.65
C GLU A 34 8.69 1.73 14.57
N GLU A 35 8.46 2.50 15.64
CA GLU A 35 7.39 2.27 16.63
C GLU A 35 5.98 2.32 16.00
N ASP A 36 5.80 3.11 14.94
CA ASP A 36 4.50 3.32 14.30
C ASP A 36 4.22 2.33 13.16
N ARG A 37 5.23 1.62 12.65
CA ARG A 37 5.12 0.78 11.45
C ARG A 37 4.00 -0.25 11.53
N ALA A 38 3.90 -0.95 12.65
CA ALA A 38 2.86 -1.96 12.86
C ALA A 38 1.46 -1.34 12.85
N GLY A 39 1.30 -0.15 13.43
CA GLY A 39 0.07 0.63 13.40
C GLY A 39 -0.31 1.05 11.99
N MET A 40 0.64 1.60 11.23
CA MET A 40 0.39 2.07 9.87
C MET A 40 0.02 0.93 8.90
N ARG A 41 0.69 -0.24 8.97
CA ARG A 41 0.26 -1.41 8.19
C ARG A 41 -1.14 -1.85 8.56
N ARG A 42 -1.46 -1.89 9.85
CA ARG A 42 -2.80 -2.27 10.33
C ARG A 42 -3.90 -1.36 9.79
N VAL A 43 -3.64 -0.06 9.66
CA VAL A 43 -4.58 0.88 9.01
C VAL A 43 -4.85 0.45 7.58
N LEU A 44 -3.81 0.20 6.78
CA LEU A 44 -3.98 -0.17 5.37
C LEU A 44 -4.69 -1.52 5.21
N VAL A 45 -4.31 -2.53 6.00
CA VAL A 45 -4.96 -3.86 5.97
C VAL A 45 -6.45 -3.74 6.30
N LYS A 46 -6.80 -2.97 7.34
CA LYS A 46 -8.21 -2.81 7.75
C LYS A 46 -9.03 -1.95 6.80
N ALA A 47 -8.46 -0.86 6.29
CA ALA A 47 -9.17 0.09 5.44
C ALA A 47 -9.37 -0.44 4.01
N TYR A 48 -8.38 -1.17 3.49
CA TYR A 48 -8.33 -1.54 2.08
C TYR A 48 -8.32 -3.04 1.81
N GLY A 49 -8.24 -3.89 2.85
CA GLY A 49 -8.28 -5.35 2.69
C GLY A 49 -7.07 -5.95 1.96
N ILE A 50 -5.96 -5.22 1.89
CA ILE A 50 -4.72 -5.70 1.29
C ILE A 50 -3.90 -6.54 2.29
N PRO A 51 -3.06 -7.49 1.82
CA PRO A 51 -2.14 -8.22 2.70
C PRO A 51 -1.15 -7.30 3.42
N GLU A 52 -0.65 -7.73 4.59
CA GLU A 52 0.33 -6.95 5.36
C GLU A 52 1.63 -6.71 4.58
N ASP A 53 2.09 -7.70 3.81
CA ASP A 53 3.26 -7.56 2.93
C ASP A 53 3.06 -6.47 1.86
N ALA A 54 1.90 -6.45 1.21
CA ALA A 54 1.57 -5.41 0.23
C ALA A 54 1.51 -4.02 0.88
N ALA A 55 0.96 -3.93 2.10
CA ALA A 55 0.97 -2.70 2.88
C ALA A 55 2.40 -2.28 3.24
N HIS A 56 3.27 -3.22 3.65
CA HIS A 56 4.66 -2.95 3.93
C HIS A 56 5.37 -2.38 2.72
N LYS A 57 5.31 -3.06 1.57
CA LYS A 57 6.01 -2.66 0.33
C LYS A 57 5.59 -1.26 -0.13
N LEU A 58 4.30 -0.96 -0.06
CA LEU A 58 3.78 0.38 -0.38
C LEU A 58 4.33 1.46 0.58
N LEU A 59 4.30 1.17 1.89
CA LEU A 59 4.66 2.15 2.90
C LEU A 59 6.16 2.38 3.03
N SER A 60 6.99 1.34 2.84
CA SER A 60 8.45 1.44 2.80
C SER A 60 8.95 2.11 1.52
N GLY A 61 8.15 2.11 0.45
CA GLY A 61 8.56 2.58 -0.86
C GLY A 61 9.34 1.57 -1.68
N GLU A 62 9.33 0.29 -1.29
CA GLU A 62 9.87 -0.81 -2.11
C GLU A 62 9.16 -0.94 -3.45
N VAL A 63 7.89 -0.53 -3.51
CA VAL A 63 7.14 -0.40 -4.76
C VAL A 63 6.73 1.05 -5.00
N GLU A 64 6.87 1.48 -6.25
CA GLU A 64 6.30 2.75 -6.67
C GLU A 64 4.77 2.66 -6.74
N HIS A 65 4.12 3.79 -6.52
CA HIS A 65 2.68 3.91 -6.69
C HIS A 65 2.38 5.16 -7.50
N ARG A 66 1.22 5.15 -8.14
CA ARG A 66 0.67 6.29 -8.87
C ARG A 66 -0.74 6.58 -8.39
N ILE A 67 -1.24 7.77 -8.73
CA ILE A 67 -2.61 8.19 -8.44
C ILE A 67 -3.36 8.31 -9.77
N GLU A 68 -4.49 7.61 -9.88
CA GLU A 68 -5.43 7.66 -11.01
C GLU A 68 -6.81 8.05 -10.46
N ASP A 69 -7.29 9.27 -10.71
CA ASP A 69 -8.63 9.73 -10.27
C ASP A 69 -8.95 9.41 -8.79
N ASP A 70 -8.07 9.82 -7.88
CA ASP A 70 -8.16 9.59 -6.43
C ASP A 70 -8.00 8.12 -5.99
N VAL A 71 -7.54 7.25 -6.89
CA VAL A 71 -7.18 5.85 -6.61
C VAL A 71 -5.67 5.71 -6.55
N VAL A 72 -5.15 5.16 -5.45
CA VAL A 72 -3.73 4.78 -5.36
C VAL A 72 -3.53 3.41 -5.99
N VAL A 73 -2.67 3.32 -7.00
CA VAL A 73 -2.39 2.10 -7.77
C VAL A 73 -0.93 1.72 -7.63
N PHE A 74 -0.68 0.46 -7.27
CA PHE A 74 0.68 -0.10 -7.16
C PHE A 74 0.67 -1.59 -7.51
N GLU A 75 1.83 -2.11 -7.87
CA GLU A 75 2.03 -3.49 -8.28
C GLU A 75 3.00 -4.18 -7.33
N VAL A 76 2.66 -5.40 -6.92
CA VAL A 76 3.51 -6.23 -6.06
C VAL A 76 3.80 -7.54 -6.78
N GLU A 77 5.06 -7.95 -6.79
CA GLU A 77 5.45 -9.29 -7.21
C GLU A 77 5.01 -10.29 -6.12
N GLU A 78 4.20 -11.27 -6.51
CA GLU A 78 3.81 -12.38 -5.66
C GLU A 78 4.99 -13.36 -5.60
N GLY A 79 5.62 -13.43 -4.43
CA GLY A 79 6.66 -14.39 -4.07
C GLY A 79 6.26 -15.07 -2.77
N GLU A 80 6.34 -16.40 -2.79
CA GLU A 80 5.85 -17.43 -1.85
C GLU A 80 5.78 -17.08 -0.35
#